data_AF-A0A7G9NZR3-F1
#
_entry.id   AF-A0A7G9NZR3-F1
#
_cell.length_a   1.000
_cell.length_b   1.000
_cell.length_c   1.000
_cell.angle_alpha   90.00
_cell.angle_beta   90.00
_cell.angle_gamma   90.00
#
_symmetry.space_group_name_H-M   'P 1'
#
loop_
_entity.id
_entity.type
_entity.pdbx_description
1 polymer ?
#
loop_
_entity_poly.entity_id
_entity_poly.type
_entity_poly.pdbx_seq_one_letter_code
_entity_poly.pdbx_strand_id
1 'polypeptide(L)'
;MSSSPTIRSIGSPYPSAAVSAPRAASTASPASAPTSGASDSVQLSPMARWMHQLDTLPPIRRHLVDVVRAEIDTDRYETPQRLDRAIDALADDLF
;
A
#
# COMPACT_ATOMS: atom_id res chain seq x y z
N MET A 1 0.78 -42.29 21.83
CA MET A 1 -0.18 -41.33 22.41
C MET A 1 0.32 -39.93 22.07
N SER A 2 -0.22 -39.30 21.02
CA SER A 2 0.11 -37.92 20.66
C SER A 2 -1.17 -37.26 20.18
N SER A 3 -1.74 -36.38 21.03
CA SER A 3 -2.92 -35.58 20.72
C SER A 3 -2.48 -34.31 20.02
N SER A 4 -2.96 -34.09 18.79
CA SER A 4 -2.86 -32.78 18.14
C SER A 4 -4.01 -31.88 18.61
N PRO A 5 -3.76 -30.63 19.05
CA PRO A 5 -4.84 -29.72 19.38
C PRO A 5 -5.47 -29.13 18.12
N THR A 6 -6.78 -29.36 17.94
CA THR A 6 -7.61 -28.73 16.91
C THR A 6 -7.83 -27.26 17.26
N ILE A 7 -7.16 -26.34 16.55
CA ILE A 7 -7.45 -24.90 16.65
C ILE A 7 -8.71 -24.61 15.82
N ARG A 8 -9.81 -24.27 16.51
CA ARG A 8 -11.05 -23.78 15.87
C ARG A 8 -10.84 -22.35 15.38
N SER A 9 -11.03 -22.13 14.08
CA SER A 9 -11.08 -20.80 13.48
C SER A 9 -12.34 -20.07 13.92
N ILE A 10 -12.20 -18.94 14.61
CA ILE A 10 -13.30 -18.05 14.98
C ILE A 10 -13.51 -17.12 13.79
N GLY A 11 -14.56 -17.39 13.02
CA GLY A 11 -14.96 -16.54 11.91
C GLY A 11 -15.40 -15.17 12.41
N SER A 12 -14.85 -14.11 11.82
CA SER A 12 -15.45 -12.78 11.86
C SER A 12 -15.48 -12.21 10.44
N PRO A 13 -16.55 -12.42 9.67
CA PRO A 13 -16.73 -11.79 8.39
C PRO A 13 -17.76 -10.67 8.56
N TYR A 14 -17.32 -9.43 8.77
CA TYR A 14 -18.19 -8.28 8.49
C TYR A 14 -17.95 -7.85 7.05
N PRO A 15 -18.86 -8.12 6.10
CA PRO A 15 -18.96 -7.28 4.93
C PRO A 15 -19.77 -6.03 5.31
N SER A 16 -19.18 -4.85 5.15
CA SER A 16 -19.91 -3.58 5.17
C SER A 16 -20.95 -3.59 4.04
N ALA A 17 -22.23 -3.73 4.38
CA ALA A 17 -23.33 -3.63 3.44
C ALA A 17 -23.88 -2.20 3.42
N ALA A 18 -23.64 -1.48 2.33
CA ALA A 18 -24.26 -0.20 2.05
C ALA A 18 -25.61 -0.38 1.32
N VAL A 19 -26.59 0.41 1.76
CA VAL A 19 -27.82 0.88 1.08
C VAL A 19 -28.90 -0.16 0.72
N SER A 20 -30.04 -0.03 1.42
CA SER A 20 -31.34 -0.63 1.11
C SER A 20 -31.98 -0.02 -0.14
N ALA A 21 -32.43 -0.87 -1.06
CA ALA A 21 -33.43 -0.56 -2.10
C ALA A 21 -34.31 -1.80 -2.37
N PRO A 22 -35.57 -1.64 -2.83
CA PRO A 22 -36.63 -2.61 -2.59
C PRO A 22 -36.61 -3.84 -3.51
N ARG A 23 -37.04 -4.94 -2.91
CA ARG A 23 -37.09 -6.34 -3.36
C ARG A 23 -37.98 -6.55 -4.58
N ALA A 24 -37.38 -6.98 -5.69
CA ALA A 24 -38.05 -7.69 -6.78
C ALA A 24 -37.70 -9.19 -6.71
N ALA A 25 -38.69 -10.05 -6.95
CA ALA A 25 -38.58 -11.50 -6.79
C ALA A 25 -37.63 -12.12 -7.82
N SER A 26 -36.56 -12.78 -7.35
CA SER A 26 -35.65 -13.56 -8.17
C SER A 26 -35.94 -15.05 -7.98
N THR A 27 -36.30 -15.69 -9.09
CA THR A 27 -36.42 -17.15 -9.27
C THR A 27 -35.11 -17.86 -8.90
N ALA A 28 -35.23 -19.08 -8.39
CA ALA A 28 -34.16 -19.88 -7.81
C ALA A 28 -32.91 -19.98 -8.72
N SER A 29 -31.77 -19.53 -8.18
CA SER A 29 -30.44 -19.72 -8.78
C SER A 29 -29.87 -21.06 -8.26
N PRO A 30 -29.27 -21.91 -9.09
CA PRO A 30 -28.65 -23.15 -8.62
C PRO A 30 -27.47 -22.79 -7.71
N ALA A 31 -27.43 -23.40 -6.54
CA ALA A 31 -26.33 -23.23 -5.59
C ALA A 31 -25.03 -23.74 -6.23
N SER A 32 -24.22 -22.82 -6.76
CA SER A 32 -22.82 -23.10 -7.08
C SER A 32 -22.09 -23.42 -5.78
N ALA A 33 -21.83 -24.70 -5.55
CA ALA A 33 -20.92 -25.12 -4.49
C ALA A 33 -19.56 -24.43 -4.69
N PRO A 34 -18.96 -23.83 -3.66
CA PRO A 34 -17.61 -23.31 -3.78
C PRO A 34 -16.69 -24.52 -3.98
N THR A 35 -16.16 -24.67 -5.19
CA THR A 35 -15.03 -25.56 -5.44
C THR A 35 -13.85 -25.03 -4.63
N SER A 36 -13.58 -25.66 -3.49
CA SER A 36 -12.36 -25.40 -2.72
C SER A 36 -11.19 -26.04 -3.47
N GLY A 37 -10.79 -25.42 -4.59
CA GLY A 37 -9.51 -25.68 -5.22
C GLY A 37 -8.42 -25.27 -4.24
N ALA A 38 -7.61 -26.24 -3.79
CA ALA A 38 -6.44 -25.99 -2.96
C ALA A 38 -5.60 -24.90 -3.63
N SER A 39 -5.63 -23.71 -3.02
CA SER A 39 -5.03 -22.52 -3.59
C SER A 39 -3.54 -22.59 -3.28
N ASP A 40 -2.72 -22.80 -4.29
CA ASP A 40 -1.27 -22.78 -4.12
C ASP A 40 -0.85 -21.34 -3.81
N SER A 41 -0.43 -21.09 -2.57
CA SER A 41 -0.06 -19.74 -2.12
C SER A 41 1.45 -19.58 -2.18
N VAL A 42 1.92 -18.70 -3.06
CA VAL A 42 3.34 -18.34 -3.13
C VAL A 42 3.61 -17.18 -2.18
N GLN A 43 4.47 -17.41 -1.18
CA GLN A 43 4.94 -16.37 -0.27
C GLN A 43 6.22 -15.74 -0.85
N LEU A 44 6.22 -14.42 -1.04
CA LEU A 44 7.43 -13.68 -1.41
C LEU A 44 8.34 -13.53 -0.19
N SER A 45 9.64 -13.81 -0.37
CA SER A 45 10.63 -13.51 0.67
C SER A 45 10.69 -11.99 0.92
N PRO A 46 10.99 -11.54 2.15
CA PRO A 46 11.17 -10.12 2.44
C PRO A 46 12.20 -9.45 1.52
N MET A 47 13.27 -10.17 1.17
CA MET A 47 14.31 -9.70 0.24
C MET A 47 13.78 -9.47 -1.17
N ALA A 48 12.96 -10.37 -1.71
CA ALA A 48 12.35 -10.21 -3.02
C ALA A 48 11.43 -8.97 -3.06
N ARG A 49 10.75 -8.68 -1.96
CA ARG A 49 9.93 -7.47 -1.83
C ARG A 49 10.76 -6.19 -1.91
N TRP A 50 11.91 -6.14 -1.22
CA TRP A 50 12.81 -4.98 -1.29
C TRP A 50 13.49 -4.83 -2.65
N MET A 51 13.91 -5.93 -3.28
CA MET A 51 14.46 -5.89 -4.63
C MET A 51 13.45 -5.35 -5.64
N HIS A 52 12.19 -5.78 -5.55
CA HIS A 52 11.12 -5.26 -6.38
C HIS A 52 10.89 -3.76 -6.14
N GLN A 53 10.89 -3.30 -4.88
CA GLN A 53 10.77 -1.88 -4.58
C GLN A 53 11.90 -1.06 -5.21
N LEU A 54 13.15 -1.54 -5.13
CA LEU A 54 14.30 -0.87 -5.76
C LEU A 54 14.18 -0.81 -7.29
N ASP A 55 13.68 -1.89 -7.92
CA ASP A 55 13.47 -1.96 -9.36
C ASP A 55 12.37 -1.01 -9.85
N THR A 56 11.34 -0.79 -9.03
CA THR A 56 10.25 0.16 -9.34
C THR A 56 10.61 1.62 -9.12
N LEU A 57 11.79 1.93 -8.53
CA LEU A 57 12.18 3.31 -8.32
C LEU A 57 12.43 4.01 -9.65
N PRO A 58 11.89 5.23 -9.85
CA PRO A 58 12.17 6.00 -11.04
C PRO A 58 13.67 6.30 -11.14
N PRO A 59 14.22 6.42 -12.36
CA PRO A 59 15.62 6.72 -12.55
C PRO A 59 16.01 8.02 -11.85
N ILE A 60 17.21 8.04 -11.27
CA ILE A 60 17.75 9.24 -10.63
C ILE A 60 17.83 10.35 -11.68
N ARG A 61 17.21 11.49 -11.37
CA ARG A 61 17.29 12.72 -12.18
C ARG A 61 18.66 13.38 -11.97
N ARG A 62 19.75 12.74 -12.44
CA ARG A 62 21.15 13.13 -12.21
C ARG A 62 21.40 14.61 -12.47
N HIS A 63 20.91 15.13 -13.59
CA HIS A 63 21.03 16.55 -13.92
C HIS A 63 20.47 17.48 -12.83
N LEU A 64 19.29 17.20 -12.28
CA LEU A 64 18.72 18.03 -11.21
C LEU A 64 19.55 17.95 -9.93
N VAL A 65 20.08 16.77 -9.62
CA VAL A 65 20.97 16.58 -8.46
C VAL A 65 22.24 17.39 -8.63
N ASP A 66 22.85 17.37 -9.82
CA ASP A 66 24.08 18.10 -10.10
C ASP A 66 23.86 19.62 -10.03
N VAL A 67 22.73 20.11 -10.57
CA VAL A 67 22.34 21.53 -10.46
C VAL A 67 22.14 21.95 -9.00
N VAL A 68 21.38 21.17 -8.23
CA VAL A 68 21.12 21.47 -6.81
C VAL A 68 22.41 21.45 -6.00
N ARG A 69 23.32 20.49 -6.26
CA ARG A 69 24.64 20.47 -5.63
C ARG A 69 25.43 21.73 -5.91
N ALA A 70 25.48 22.17 -7.16
CA ALA A 70 26.17 23.40 -7.52
C ALA A 70 25.53 24.65 -6.87
N GLU A 71 24.20 24.71 -6.75
CA GLU A 71 23.50 25.77 -6.03
C GLU A 71 23.85 25.80 -4.54
N ILE A 72 23.99 24.64 -3.91
CA ILE A 72 24.38 24.52 -2.49
C ILE A 72 25.84 24.94 -2.30
N ASP A 73 26.75 24.46 -3.14
CA ASP A 73 28.19 24.81 -3.05
C ASP A 73 28.44 26.31 -3.25
N THR A 74 27.54 26.99 -3.96
CA THR A 74 27.60 28.44 -4.21
C THR A 74 26.72 29.27 -3.27
N ASP A 75 26.16 28.65 -2.23
CA ASP A 75 25.30 29.29 -1.22
C ASP A 75 24.08 30.01 -1.83
N ARG A 76 23.62 29.53 -3.00
CA ARG A 76 22.47 30.07 -3.75
C ARG A 76 21.21 29.25 -3.63
N TYR A 77 21.31 28.05 -3.08
CA TYR A 77 20.16 27.17 -2.91
C TYR A 77 19.14 27.75 -1.92
N GLU A 78 19.64 28.41 -0.87
CA GLU A 78 18.87 28.96 0.25
C GLU A 78 18.38 30.37 -0.08
N THR A 79 17.20 30.47 -0.67
CA THR A 79 16.52 31.75 -0.91
C THR A 79 15.43 31.98 0.13
N PRO A 80 15.11 33.25 0.47
CA PRO A 80 14.02 33.55 1.40
C PRO A 80 12.71 32.84 1.03
N GLN A 81 12.36 32.84 -0.26
CA GLN A 81 11.14 32.21 -0.75
C GLN A 81 11.15 30.68 -0.63
N ARG A 82 12.31 30.03 -0.75
CA ARG A 82 12.44 28.58 -0.53
C ARG A 82 12.33 28.26 0.96
N LEU A 83 12.89 29.11 1.82
CA LEU A 83 12.84 28.95 3.27
C LEU A 83 11.40 29.09 3.78
N ASP A 84 10.69 30.12 3.37
CA ASP A 84 9.28 30.34 3.73
C ASP A 84 8.42 29.12 3.36
N ARG A 85 8.57 28.63 2.12
CA ARG A 85 7.86 27.42 1.67
C ARG A 85 8.23 26.17 2.46
N ALA A 86 9.50 26.02 2.84
CA ALA A 86 9.94 24.89 3.63
C ALA A 86 9.37 24.93 5.05
N ILE A 87 9.24 26.13 5.63
CA ILE A 87 8.58 26.36 6.92
C ILE A 87 7.09 26.03 6.83
N ASP A 88 6.41 26.51 5.79
CA ASP A 88 4.98 26.22 5.58
C ASP A 88 4.74 24.71 5.41
N ALA A 89 5.53 24.04 4.57
CA ALA A 89 5.42 22.60 4.36
C ALA A 89 5.73 21.79 5.63
N LEU A 90 6.65 22.27 6.47
CA LEU A 90 6.94 21.65 7.76
C LEU A 90 5.76 21.83 8.73
N ALA A 91 5.15 23.02 8.77
CA ALA A 91 3.97 23.26 9.58
C ALA A 91 2.80 22.35 9.16
N ASP A 92 2.57 22.18 7.86
CA ASP A 92 1.56 21.26 7.30
C ASP A 92 1.80 19.78 7.68
N ASP A 93 3.05 19.37 7.93
CA ASP A 93 3.37 17.98 8.33
C ASP A 93 3.19 17.76 9.85
N LEU A 94 3.31 18.83 10.66
CA LEU A 94 3.18 18.75 12.12
C LEU A 94 1.76 18.95 12.66
N PHE A 95 0.90 19.68 11.94
CA PHE A 95 -0.44 20.07 12.40
C PHE A 95 -1.56 19.39 11.60
#